data_AF-A0A923E3G7-F1
#
_entry.id   AF-A0A923E3G7-F1
#
_cell.length_a   1.000
_cell.length_b   1.000
_cell.length_c   1.000
_cell.angle_alpha   90.00
_cell.angle_beta   90.00
_cell.angle_gamma   90.00
#
_symmetry.space_group_name_H-M   'P 1'
#
loop_
_entity.id
_entity.type
_entity.pdbx_description
1 polymer ?
#
loop_
_entity_poly.entity_id
_entity_poly.type
_entity_poly.pdbx_seq_one_letter_code
_entity_poly.pdbx_strand_id
1 'polypeptide(L)'
;MSIADSLINFARRSGAQAFAAEGGGVRLTWDMGHFFHHLWKENDQYCYGTSERSEPRIATMLCPYEEIIEKWAIVAIGAEARRHLGFAPIVIPSAPESAEPHWRFEQLSFLSGRLATEDGFIPMELRDTFPRHRNLTMLSHVIQMDADQLLSSYEAEDAHPLLSHLLPPAH
;
A
#
# COMPACT_ATOMS: atom_id res chain seq x y z
N MET A 1 6.04 -18.06 6.11
CA MET A 1 5.22 -16.97 6.68
C MET A 1 4.73 -16.16 5.49
N SER A 2 3.45 -15.79 5.41
CA SER A 2 2.97 -14.95 4.30
C SER A 2 3.52 -13.52 4.44
N ILE A 3 3.51 -12.74 3.36
CA ILE A 3 3.87 -11.32 3.41
C ILE A 3 2.93 -10.57 4.35
N ALA A 4 1.61 -10.85 4.29
CA ALA A 4 0.64 -10.30 5.22
C ALA A 4 1.00 -10.58 6.70
N ASP A 5 1.38 -11.81 7.06
CA ASP A 5 1.81 -12.14 8.42
C ASP A 5 3.08 -11.39 8.84
N SER A 6 4.05 -11.29 7.93
CA SER A 6 5.29 -10.54 8.15
C SER A 6 5.00 -9.05 8.38
N LEU A 7 4.14 -8.44 7.57
CA LEU A 7 3.71 -7.05 7.71
C LEU A 7 2.97 -6.81 9.03
N ILE A 8 2.06 -7.71 9.42
CA ILE A 8 1.36 -7.63 10.71
C ILE A 8 2.36 -7.72 11.88
N ASN A 9 3.35 -8.60 11.78
CA ASN A 9 4.40 -8.72 12.79
C ASN A 9 5.27 -7.47 12.86
N PHE A 10 5.63 -6.89 11.71
CA PHE A 10 6.34 -5.61 11.68
C PHE A 10 5.53 -4.50 12.34
N ALA A 11 4.25 -4.38 12.01
CA ALA A 11 3.35 -3.41 12.63
C ALA A 11 3.26 -3.59 14.15
N ARG A 12 3.17 -4.83 14.64
CA ARG A 12 3.18 -5.11 16.10
C ARG A 12 4.48 -4.70 16.76
N ARG A 13 5.64 -4.96 16.13
CA ARG A 13 6.95 -4.55 16.66
C ARG A 13 7.10 -3.03 16.74
N SER A 14 6.42 -2.28 15.88
CA SER A 14 6.35 -0.81 15.95
C SER A 14 5.27 -0.28 16.89
N GLY A 15 4.55 -1.15 17.61
CA GLY A 15 3.56 -0.77 18.61
C GLY A 15 2.10 -0.88 18.17
N ALA A 16 1.81 -1.44 16.99
CA ALA A 16 0.43 -1.64 16.56
C ALA A 16 -0.28 -2.69 17.42
N GLN A 17 -1.54 -2.42 17.74
CA GLN A 17 -2.49 -3.43 18.18
C GLN A 17 -3.15 -4.05 16.95
N ALA A 18 -3.20 -5.37 16.91
CA ALA A 18 -3.78 -6.12 15.80
C ALA A 18 -4.97 -6.97 16.29
N PHE A 19 -6.10 -6.86 15.60
CA PHE A 19 -7.33 -7.54 15.95
C PHE A 19 -7.89 -8.27 14.75
N ALA A 20 -8.58 -9.39 14.97
CA ALA A 20 -9.50 -9.91 13.97
C ALA A 20 -10.58 -8.85 13.68
N ALA A 21 -10.88 -8.61 12.41
CA ALA A 21 -11.93 -7.69 12.01
C ALA A 21 -13.30 -8.40 11.96
N GLU A 22 -14.36 -7.69 12.34
CA GLU A 22 -15.72 -8.13 12.08
C GLU A 22 -15.95 -8.25 10.57
N GLY A 23 -16.53 -9.36 10.11
CA GLY A 23 -16.62 -9.67 8.69
C GLY A 23 -15.31 -10.18 8.07
N GLY A 24 -14.36 -10.62 8.89
CA GLY A 24 -13.13 -11.28 8.46
C GLY A 24 -11.97 -10.33 8.15
N GLY A 25 -10.77 -10.91 8.15
CA GLY A 25 -9.51 -10.18 7.98
C GLY A 25 -8.91 -9.67 9.29
N VAL A 26 -7.98 -8.73 9.17
CA VAL A 26 -7.25 -8.10 10.28
C VAL A 26 -7.43 -6.59 10.23
N ARG A 27 -7.45 -5.96 11.40
CA ARG A 27 -7.32 -4.51 11.56
C ARG A 27 -6.18 -4.15 12.50
N LEU A 28 -5.47 -3.07 12.17
CA LEU A 28 -4.27 -2.60 12.85
C LEU A 28 -4.45 -1.14 13.25
N THR A 29 -4.03 -0.78 14.46
CA THR A 29 -4.07 0.60 14.98
C THR A 29 -2.86 0.88 15.86
N TRP A 30 -2.35 2.10 15.82
CA TRP A 30 -1.33 2.60 16.76
C TRP A 30 -1.88 3.66 17.74
N ASP A 31 -3.15 4.03 17.60
CA ASP A 31 -3.76 5.19 18.28
C ASP A 31 -4.99 4.80 19.11
N MET A 32 -4.96 3.59 19.68
CA MET A 32 -6.01 3.05 20.55
C MET A 32 -7.38 2.95 19.84
N GLY A 33 -7.37 2.74 18.52
CA GLY A 33 -8.56 2.52 17.71
C GLY A 33 -9.25 3.81 17.24
N HIS A 34 -8.53 4.93 17.19
CA HIS A 34 -9.02 6.13 16.51
C HIS A 34 -8.91 5.99 15.00
N PHE A 35 -7.86 5.33 14.51
CA PHE A 35 -7.64 5.01 13.10
C PHE A 35 -7.24 3.54 12.96
N PHE A 36 -7.85 2.88 11.99
CA PHE A 36 -7.52 1.49 11.65
C PHE A 36 -7.11 1.36 10.19
N HIS A 37 -6.05 0.59 9.96
CA HIS A 37 -5.78 -0.05 8.68
C HIS A 37 -6.42 -1.43 8.66
N HIS A 38 -6.98 -1.84 7.53
CA HIS A 38 -7.68 -3.11 7.37
C HIS A 38 -7.13 -3.89 6.18
N LEU A 39 -7.02 -5.20 6.35
CA LEU A 39 -6.80 -6.17 5.28
C LEU A 39 -7.88 -7.24 5.38
N TRP A 40 -8.65 -7.46 4.31
CA TRP A 40 -9.72 -8.46 4.27
C TRP A 40 -9.94 -8.99 2.86
N LYS A 41 -10.84 -9.98 2.74
CA LYS A 41 -11.30 -10.51 1.47
C LYS A 41 -12.81 -10.31 1.35
N GLU A 42 -13.28 -9.86 0.20
CA GLU A 42 -14.69 -9.63 -0.09
C GLU A 42 -14.95 -9.84 -1.58
N ASN A 43 -16.03 -10.56 -1.94
CA ASN A 43 -16.41 -10.83 -3.32
C ASN A 43 -15.24 -11.33 -4.21
N ASP A 44 -14.48 -12.30 -3.69
CA ASP A 44 -13.26 -12.86 -4.31
C ASP A 44 -12.11 -11.87 -4.58
N GLN A 45 -12.18 -10.66 -4.00
CA GLN A 45 -11.11 -9.67 -4.07
C GLN A 45 -10.44 -9.50 -2.71
N TYR A 46 -9.15 -9.25 -2.76
CA TYR A 46 -8.35 -8.79 -1.63
C TYR A 46 -8.52 -7.28 -1.51
N CYS A 47 -8.65 -6.83 -0.27
CA CYS A 47 -9.01 -5.46 0.04
C CYS A 47 -8.03 -4.88 1.05
N TYR A 48 -7.54 -3.67 0.76
CA TYR A 48 -6.91 -2.80 1.74
C TYR A 48 -7.79 -1.57 1.92
N GLY A 49 -7.91 -1.10 3.16
CA GLY A 49 -8.74 0.04 3.46
C GLY A 49 -8.51 0.58 4.86
N THR A 50 -9.23 1.63 5.18
CA THR A 50 -9.10 2.31 6.48
C THR A 50 -10.47 2.57 7.09
N SER A 51 -10.49 2.79 8.40
CA SER A 51 -11.66 3.30 9.10
C SER A 51 -11.22 4.25 10.21
N GLU A 52 -12.08 5.19 10.55
CA GLU A 52 -11.89 6.06 11.71
C GLU A 52 -12.91 5.71 12.78
N ARG A 53 -12.45 5.52 14.02
CA ARG A 53 -13.27 5.25 15.20
C ARG A 53 -14.24 4.08 14.94
N SER A 54 -15.54 4.34 15.05
CA SER A 54 -16.63 3.38 14.87
C SER A 54 -17.26 3.42 13.47
N GLU A 55 -16.67 4.16 12.53
CA GLU A 55 -17.18 4.18 11.16
C GLU A 55 -16.87 2.85 10.44
N PRO A 56 -17.70 2.47 9.46
CA PRO A 56 -17.41 1.31 8.61
C PRO A 56 -16.05 1.44 7.92
N ARG A 57 -15.36 0.31 7.75
CA ARG A 57 -14.15 0.27 6.90
C ARG A 57 -14.49 0.63 5.47
N ILE A 58 -13.59 1.38 4.85
CA ILE A 58 -13.73 1.85 3.49
C ILE A 58 -12.55 1.32 2.68
N ALA A 59 -12.85 0.59 1.59
CA ALA A 59 -11.82 0.12 0.68
C ALA A 59 -11.08 1.29 0.03
N THR A 60 -9.76 1.31 0.25
CA THR A 60 -8.83 2.16 -0.48
C THR A 60 -8.38 1.45 -1.75
N MET A 61 -8.15 0.14 -1.70
CA MET A 61 -7.77 -0.68 -2.84
C MET A 61 -8.53 -2.00 -2.84
N LEU A 62 -8.92 -2.44 -4.04
CA LEU A 62 -9.56 -3.71 -4.32
C LEU A 62 -8.79 -4.39 -5.47
N CYS A 63 -8.42 -5.66 -5.32
CA CYS A 63 -7.71 -6.41 -6.35
C CYS A 63 -7.94 -7.92 -6.22
N PRO A 64 -8.12 -8.67 -7.32
CA PRO A 64 -8.15 -10.13 -7.28
C PRO A 64 -6.76 -10.73 -7.00
N TYR A 65 -5.69 -9.95 -7.12
CA TYR A 65 -4.31 -10.41 -6.91
C TYR A 65 -3.82 -9.99 -5.52
N GLU A 66 -3.60 -10.99 -4.67
CA GLU A 66 -3.14 -10.82 -3.28
C GLU A 66 -1.84 -10.01 -3.21
N GLU A 67 -0.86 -10.38 -4.04
CA GLU A 67 0.46 -9.76 -4.06
C GLU A 67 0.41 -8.23 -4.29
N ILE A 68 -0.50 -7.75 -5.14
CA ILE A 68 -0.63 -6.31 -5.41
C ILE A 68 -1.23 -5.59 -4.19
N ILE A 69 -2.21 -6.21 -3.52
CA ILE A 69 -2.77 -5.68 -2.27
C ILE A 69 -1.71 -5.67 -1.17
N GLU A 70 -0.90 -6.72 -1.08
CA GLU A 70 0.21 -6.78 -0.13
C GLU A 70 1.22 -5.66 -0.37
N LYS A 71 1.61 -5.38 -1.62
CA LYS A 71 2.50 -4.26 -1.94
C LYS A 71 1.92 -2.91 -1.52
N TRP A 72 0.64 -2.66 -1.80
CA TRP A 72 -0.01 -1.41 -1.37
C TRP A 72 -0.16 -1.34 0.16
N ALA A 73 -0.49 -2.47 0.79
CA ALA A 73 -0.57 -2.59 2.24
C ALA A 73 0.79 -2.31 2.90
N ILE A 74 1.89 -2.82 2.36
CA ILE A 74 3.25 -2.51 2.82
C ILE A 74 3.51 -1.01 2.71
N VAL A 75 3.17 -0.37 1.59
CA VAL A 75 3.35 1.08 1.44
C VAL A 75 2.63 1.86 2.53
N ALA A 76 1.37 1.52 2.81
CA ALA A 76 0.56 2.27 3.76
C ALA A 76 0.85 1.93 5.23
N ILE A 77 0.80 0.64 5.58
CA ILE A 77 1.00 0.14 6.96
C ILE A 77 2.48 0.23 7.34
N GLY A 78 3.39 -0.06 6.41
CA GLY A 78 4.83 0.05 6.64
C GLY A 78 5.26 1.48 6.87
N ALA A 79 4.71 2.46 6.15
CA ALA A 79 4.99 3.88 6.39
C ALA A 79 4.58 4.31 7.80
N GLU A 80 3.40 3.88 8.27
CA GLU A 80 2.93 4.17 9.61
C GLU A 80 3.79 3.48 10.69
N ALA A 81 4.15 2.22 10.46
CA ALA A 81 5.06 1.49 11.34
C ALA A 81 6.43 2.19 11.48
N ARG A 82 7.02 2.66 10.37
CA ARG A 82 8.27 3.43 10.39
C ARG A 82 8.14 4.71 11.19
N ARG A 83 7.04 5.45 11.01
CA ARG A 83 6.75 6.68 11.75
C ARG A 83 6.74 6.44 13.25
N HIS A 84 6.15 5.33 13.69
CA HIS A 84 6.12 4.95 15.11
C HIS A 84 7.46 4.45 15.66
N LEU A 85 8.34 3.94 14.81
CA LEU A 85 9.73 3.62 15.18
C LEU A 85 10.66 4.84 15.16
N GLY A 86 10.18 6.00 14.68
CA GLY A 86 11.01 7.20 14.51
C GLY A 86 11.97 7.14 13.32
N PHE A 87 11.78 6.17 12.42
CA PHE A 87 12.61 6.03 11.22
C PHE A 87 12.28 7.11 10.20
N ALA A 88 13.26 7.47 9.37
CA ALA A 88 13.05 8.41 8.28
C ALA A 88 11.96 7.88 7.31
N PRO A 89 11.07 8.76 6.80
CA PRO A 89 10.04 8.35 5.86
C PRO A 89 10.67 7.91 4.53
N ILE A 90 10.08 6.89 3.93
CA ILE A 90 10.41 6.47 2.56
C ILE A 90 9.55 7.30 1.61
N VAL A 91 10.20 8.08 0.75
CA VAL A 91 9.52 8.93 -0.22
C VAL A 91 9.44 8.19 -1.56
N ILE A 92 8.28 7.62 -1.86
CA ILE A 92 7.98 7.06 -3.17
C ILE A 92 7.52 8.20 -4.09
N PRO A 93 8.06 8.34 -5.31
CA PRO A 93 7.61 9.35 -6.26
C PRO A 93 6.10 9.22 -6.53
N SER A 94 5.38 10.34 -6.43
CA SER A 94 3.92 10.37 -6.58
C SER A 94 3.45 11.42 -7.59
N ALA A 95 4.37 12.09 -8.27
CA ALA A 95 4.06 13.11 -9.26
C ALA A 95 3.81 12.43 -10.61
N PRO A 96 2.74 12.76 -11.36
CA PRO A 96 2.41 12.12 -12.63
C PRO A 96 3.59 11.91 -13.58
N GLU A 97 4.46 12.91 -13.69
CA GLU A 97 5.66 12.93 -14.53
C GLU A 97 6.76 11.94 -14.11
N SER A 98 6.67 11.38 -12.89
CA SER A 98 7.63 10.39 -12.39
C SER A 98 7.28 8.96 -12.80
N ALA A 99 6.06 8.70 -13.31
CA ALA A 99 5.68 7.37 -13.76
C ALA A 99 6.46 6.97 -15.02
N GLU A 100 6.82 5.69 -15.13
CA GLU A 100 7.44 5.19 -16.35
C GLU A 100 6.50 5.33 -17.57
N PRO A 101 7.02 5.59 -18.79
CA PRO A 101 6.18 5.89 -19.96
C PRO A 101 5.22 4.79 -20.39
N HIS A 102 5.46 3.54 -19.99
CA HIS A 102 4.59 2.42 -20.35
C HIS A 102 3.32 2.35 -19.49
N TRP A 103 3.31 3.03 -18.33
CA TRP A 103 2.13 3.13 -17.48
C TRP A 103 1.14 4.17 -18.01
N ARG A 104 -0.14 3.80 -17.92
CA ARG A 104 -1.29 4.66 -18.16
C ARG A 104 -2.20 4.61 -16.93
N PHE A 105 -2.95 5.68 -16.70
CA PHE A 105 -3.88 5.81 -15.58
C PHE A 105 -5.29 5.99 -16.11
N GLU A 106 -6.18 5.06 -15.78
CA GLU A 106 -7.58 5.13 -16.20
C GLU A 106 -8.46 5.51 -15.01
N GLN A 107 -9.26 6.56 -15.17
CA GLN A 107 -10.25 6.97 -14.17
C GLN A 107 -11.49 6.09 -14.29
N LEU A 108 -11.84 5.40 -13.20
CA LEU A 108 -13.03 4.54 -13.14
C LEU A 108 -14.23 5.28 -12.54
N SER A 109 -13.98 6.17 -11.58
CA SER A 109 -14.99 7.01 -10.95
C SER A 109 -14.41 8.35 -10.52
N PHE A 110 -15.22 9.22 -9.91
CA PHE A 110 -14.74 10.49 -9.35
C PHE A 110 -13.64 10.29 -8.29
N LEU A 111 -13.62 9.14 -7.59
CA LEU A 111 -12.72 8.87 -6.47
C LEU A 111 -11.81 7.65 -6.68
N SER A 112 -11.74 7.11 -7.89
CA SER A 112 -10.96 5.89 -8.15
C SER A 112 -10.43 5.81 -9.58
N GLY A 113 -9.37 5.02 -9.73
CA GLY A 113 -8.85 4.63 -11.02
C GLY A 113 -8.07 3.33 -10.94
N ARG A 114 -7.39 3.01 -12.05
CA ARG A 114 -6.56 1.80 -12.17
C ARG A 114 -5.31 2.04 -12.99
N LEU A 115 -4.34 1.15 -12.82
CA LEU A 115 -3.17 1.04 -13.68
C LEU A 115 -3.50 0.34 -14.99
N ALA A 116 -3.04 0.90 -16.10
CA ALA A 116 -3.14 0.36 -17.44
C ALA A 116 -1.79 0.45 -18.17
N THR A 117 -1.70 -0.29 -19.26
CA THR A 117 -0.60 -0.29 -20.23
C THR A 117 -1.19 -0.14 -21.63
N GLU A 118 -0.37 -0.20 -22.67
CA GLU A 118 -0.87 -0.27 -24.04
C GLU A 118 -1.64 -1.57 -24.32
N ASP A 119 -1.23 -2.67 -23.69
CA ASP A 119 -1.76 -4.02 -23.95
C ASP A 119 -3.00 -4.37 -23.11
N GLY A 120 -3.35 -3.55 -22.12
CA GLY A 120 -4.50 -3.80 -21.26
C GLY A 120 -4.43 -3.09 -19.92
N PHE A 121 -5.17 -3.60 -18.94
CA PHE A 121 -5.25 -3.02 -17.61
C PHE A 121 -5.07 -4.06 -16.51
N ILE A 122 -4.64 -3.60 -15.34
CA ILE A 122 -4.65 -4.42 -14.13
C ILE A 122 -6.08 -4.35 -13.55
N PRO A 123 -6.76 -5.49 -13.31
CA PRO A 123 -8.13 -5.54 -12.79
C PRO A 123 -8.18 -5.16 -11.31
N MET A 124 -7.80 -3.93 -10.99
CA MET A 124 -7.77 -3.35 -9.65
C MET A 124 -8.51 -2.02 -9.63
N GLU A 125 -8.95 -1.62 -8.46
CA GLU A 125 -9.45 -0.27 -8.20
C GLU A 125 -8.65 0.30 -7.03
N LEU A 126 -8.12 1.51 -7.21
CA LEU A 126 -7.43 2.26 -6.17
C LEU A 126 -8.06 3.64 -6.05
N ARG A 127 -8.39 4.01 -4.82
CA ARG A 127 -8.86 5.35 -4.50
C ARG A 127 -7.81 6.38 -4.82
N ASP A 128 -8.18 7.32 -5.67
CA ASP A 128 -7.29 8.37 -6.11
C ASP A 128 -8.06 9.56 -6.68
N THR A 129 -7.37 10.70 -6.77
CA THR A 129 -7.96 11.96 -7.24
C THR A 129 -7.29 12.41 -8.53
N PHE A 130 -8.04 12.37 -9.63
CA PHE A 130 -7.59 12.85 -10.93
C PHE A 130 -7.63 14.38 -11.02
N PRO A 131 -6.76 15.01 -11.82
CA PRO A 131 -5.75 14.41 -12.70
C PRO A 131 -4.41 14.11 -12.00
N ARG A 132 -4.32 14.21 -10.67
CA ARG A 132 -3.04 14.03 -9.96
C ARG A 132 -2.65 12.57 -9.75
N HIS A 133 -3.63 11.69 -9.56
CA HIS A 133 -3.49 10.23 -9.46
C HIS A 133 -2.23 9.75 -8.68
N ARG A 134 -2.05 10.31 -7.47
CA ARG A 134 -0.81 10.15 -6.69
C ARG A 134 -0.61 8.72 -6.21
N ASN A 135 -1.68 8.06 -5.76
CA ASN A 135 -1.63 6.71 -5.23
C ASN A 135 -1.32 5.72 -6.35
N LEU A 136 -1.92 5.91 -7.53
CA LEU A 136 -1.64 5.10 -8.71
C LEU A 136 -0.19 5.30 -9.18
N THR A 137 0.32 6.53 -9.17
CA THR A 137 1.73 6.78 -9.49
C THR A 137 2.66 6.09 -8.47
N MET A 138 2.39 6.19 -7.17
CA MET A 138 3.18 5.47 -6.17
C MET A 138 3.12 3.95 -6.38
N LEU A 139 1.92 3.41 -6.65
CA LEU A 139 1.75 1.99 -6.93
C LEU A 139 2.56 1.57 -8.16
N SER A 140 2.60 2.37 -9.22
CA SER A 140 3.35 2.05 -10.44
C SER A 140 4.85 1.85 -10.21
N HIS A 141 5.43 2.49 -9.19
CA HIS A 141 6.83 2.31 -8.79
C HIS A 141 7.06 1.03 -8.00
N VAL A 142 6.14 0.66 -7.12
CA VAL A 142 6.32 -0.50 -6.22
C VAL A 142 5.75 -1.80 -6.78
N ILE A 143 4.84 -1.75 -7.76
CA ILE A 143 4.15 -2.93 -8.27
C ILE A 143 5.10 -3.92 -8.96
N GLN A 144 6.19 -3.42 -9.55
CA GLN A 144 7.23 -4.23 -10.19
C GLN A 144 8.24 -4.81 -9.19
N MET A 145 8.26 -4.34 -7.95
CA MET A 145 9.19 -4.83 -6.93
C MET A 145 8.71 -6.15 -6.35
N ASP A 146 9.64 -6.95 -5.84
CA ASP A 146 9.31 -8.11 -5.02
C ASP A 146 8.73 -7.67 -3.67
N ALA A 147 7.69 -8.36 -3.20
CA ALA A 147 6.98 -7.98 -1.97
C ALA A 147 7.85 -8.17 -0.71
N ASP A 148 8.70 -9.19 -0.66
CA ASP A 148 9.65 -9.39 0.45
C ASP A 148 10.70 -8.28 0.48
N GLN A 149 11.23 -7.88 -0.68
CA GLN A 149 12.17 -6.76 -0.79
C GLN A 149 11.55 -5.43 -0.38
N LEU A 150 10.31 -5.19 -0.81
CA LEU A 150 9.56 -3.99 -0.44
C LEU A 150 9.36 -3.95 1.08
N LEU A 151 8.88 -5.04 1.70
CA LEU A 151 8.70 -5.11 3.15
C LEU A 151 10.03 -4.93 3.89
N SER A 152 11.08 -5.63 3.47
CA SER A 152 12.42 -5.53 4.07
C SER A 152 12.93 -4.09 4.08
N SER A 153 12.63 -3.33 3.02
CA SER A 153 12.99 -1.90 2.95
C SER A 153 12.25 -1.06 3.98
N TYR A 154 10.97 -1.36 4.24
CA TYR A 154 10.22 -0.68 5.29
C TYR A 154 10.72 -1.04 6.70
N GLU A 155 11.20 -2.27 6.90
CA GLU A 155 11.78 -2.73 8.17
C GLU A 155 13.18 -2.17 8.45
N ALA A 156 14.00 -1.94 7.41
CA ALA A 156 15.36 -1.43 7.54
C ALA A 156 15.39 0.08 7.86
N GLU A 157 16.10 0.50 8.91
CA GLU A 157 16.17 1.91 9.33
C GLU A 157 16.59 2.85 8.19
N ASP A 158 17.56 2.41 7.37
CA ASP A 158 18.12 3.13 6.22
C ASP A 158 17.34 2.94 4.90
N ALA A 159 16.20 2.23 4.94
CA ALA A 159 15.30 1.99 3.83
C ALA A 159 15.89 1.30 2.58
N HIS A 160 17.04 0.63 2.72
CA HIS A 160 17.55 -0.23 1.65
C HIS A 160 16.81 -1.58 1.64
N PRO A 161 16.57 -2.19 0.45
CA PRO A 161 17.04 -1.78 -0.89
C PRO A 161 16.17 -0.76 -1.64
N LEU A 162 14.96 -0.42 -1.18
CA LEU A 162 14.02 0.44 -1.94
C LEU A 162 14.61 1.79 -2.34
N LEU A 163 15.34 2.47 -1.46
CA LEU A 163 15.96 3.76 -1.83
C LEU A 163 16.93 3.63 -3.00
N SER A 164 17.63 2.51 -3.14
CA SER A 164 18.52 2.27 -4.28
C SER A 164 17.76 2.08 -5.59
N HIS A 165 16.49 1.66 -5.53
CA HIS A 165 15.64 1.47 -6.70
C HIS A 165 14.93 2.77 -7.13
N LEU A 166 14.60 3.64 -6.17
CA LEU A 166 13.90 4.91 -6.43
C LEU A 166 14.83 6.04 -6.88
N LEU A 167 16.14 5.90 -6.65
CA LEU A 167 17.14 6.85 -7.13
C LEU A 167 17.71 6.38 -8.47
N PRO A 168 18.01 7.29 -9.41
CA PRO A 168 18.78 6.93 -10.59
C PRO A 168 20.15 6.34 -10.16
N PRO A 169 20.72 5.38 -10.90
CA PRO A 169 22.01 4.80 -10.56
C PRO A 169 23.06 5.90 -10.41
N ALA A 170 23.83 5.86 -9.32
CA ALA A 170 24.93 6.79 -9.10
C ALA A 170 25.96 6.65 -10.23
N HIS A 171 26.20 7.73 -10.97
CA HIS A 171 27.21 7.84 -12.01
C HIS A 171 28.61 8.02 -11.43
#